data_AF-A0A2R6DND4-F1
#
_entry.id   AF-A0A2R6DND4-F1
#
_cell.length_a   1.000
_cell.length_b   1.000
_cell.length_c   1.000
_cell.angle_alpha   90.00
_cell.angle_beta   90.00
_cell.angle_gamma   90.00
#
_symmetry.space_group_name_H-M   'P 1'
#
loop_
_entity.id
_entity.type
_entity.pdbx_description
1 polymer ?
#
loop_
_entity_poly.entity_id
_entity_poly.type
_entity_poly.pdbx_seq_one_letter_code
_entity_poly.pdbx_strand_id
1 'polypeptide(L)'
;MRPEELTVGDRSGARGAAAISLAFALDALVSEPPRRVHPVALFGRFVAPLDRAWAAPRAVGALASVCLPLAAAGIAAGAVAIAGRCSPPRPADGVTTGVFTGRRSPIPGTLVGAGVLFVTTSRRMLTDTARSVVADTERDLSRARRDLRALAGRDSRNLSASEVRSAAVESAGENLADGLLAPLCAFAFLTRVSLPAAAGAAAWVKAVNTMDSMLGYRSTPTGWAPARLDDCAMWVPARLTAACLALVAADPTALRRATVWAGEPPSPNAGWPMATLAAALDVRLEKPGVYALGASEELPTIDEANRGIDLVDRAAVLAASVCSLALVARSLFGDDDDTATDDNELRGSKRSGDRDRRRPQHSRARLPRLLDAIVSRAPSLSNVSNVSRWVGWS
;
A
#
# COMPACT_ATOMS: atom_id res chain seq x y z
N MET A 1 31.69 9.16 25.81
CA MET A 1 30.93 9.23 24.54
C MET A 1 30.53 10.67 24.31
N ARG A 2 31.02 11.30 23.23
CA ARG A 2 30.55 12.63 22.83
C ARG A 2 29.17 12.48 22.16
N PRO A 3 28.13 13.26 22.50
CA PRO A 3 26.78 13.07 21.95
C PRO A 3 26.56 13.55 20.50
N GLU A 4 27.61 13.88 19.75
CA GLU A 4 27.46 14.76 18.58
C GLU A 4 27.45 14.09 17.21
N GLU A 5 27.84 12.82 17.08
CA GLU A 5 27.94 12.14 15.77
C GLU A 5 26.82 11.11 15.54
N LEU A 6 25.55 11.50 15.74
CA LEU A 6 24.48 10.79 15.02
C LEU A 6 24.52 11.23 13.55
N THR A 7 24.98 10.34 12.68
CA THR A 7 25.01 10.52 11.21
C THR A 7 23.63 10.88 10.66
N VAL A 8 23.58 11.53 9.50
CA VAL A 8 22.32 12.03 8.89
C VAL A 8 21.31 10.90 8.63
N GLY A 9 21.78 9.67 8.40
CA GLY A 9 20.97 8.46 8.20
C GLY A 9 20.32 7.90 9.47
N ASP A 10 20.91 8.17 10.64
CA ASP A 10 20.47 7.64 11.94
C ASP A 10 19.20 8.38 12.45
N ARG A 11 19.13 9.69 12.17
CA ARG A 11 18.02 10.55 12.59
C ARG A 11 16.76 10.42 11.73
N SER A 12 16.82 9.81 10.55
CA SER A 12 15.64 9.62 9.71
C SER A 12 14.72 8.52 10.26
N GLY A 13 15.28 7.47 10.86
CA GLY A 13 14.54 6.36 11.49
C GLY A 13 13.61 6.85 12.60
N ALA A 14 14.16 7.54 13.60
CA ALA A 14 13.37 8.12 14.70
C ALA A 14 12.27 9.08 14.22
N ARG A 15 12.55 9.89 13.19
CA ARG A 15 11.55 10.79 12.59
C ARG A 15 10.46 10.03 11.85
N GLY A 16 10.80 8.96 11.15
CA GLY A 16 9.83 8.09 10.48
C GLY A 16 8.94 7.37 11.49
N ALA A 17 9.51 6.81 12.55
CA ALA A 17 8.75 6.18 13.63
C ALA A 17 7.79 7.17 14.32
N ALA A 18 8.26 8.40 14.59
CA ALA A 18 7.42 9.47 15.12
C ALA A 18 6.28 9.85 14.15
N ALA A 19 6.56 9.89 12.83
CA ALA A 19 5.55 10.18 11.83
C ALA A 19 4.48 9.08 11.75
N ILE A 20 4.87 7.80 11.80
CA ILE A 20 3.93 6.67 11.83
C ILE A 20 3.07 6.73 13.09
N SER A 21 3.69 6.92 14.26
CA SER A 21 2.99 7.00 15.56
C SER A 21 1.97 8.14 15.56
N LEU A 22 2.35 9.31 15.05
CA LEU A 22 1.46 10.46 14.95
C LEU A 22 0.34 10.24 13.93
N ALA A 23 0.61 9.64 12.78
CA ALA A 23 -0.42 9.34 11.79
C ALA A 23 -1.47 8.37 12.34
N PHE A 24 -1.06 7.33 13.07
CA PHE A 24 -1.97 6.39 13.72
C PHE A 24 -2.74 7.02 14.88
N ALA A 25 -2.10 7.90 15.65
CA ALA A 25 -2.80 8.68 16.68
C ALA A 25 -3.85 9.61 16.06
N LEU A 26 -3.53 10.26 14.93
CA LEU A 26 -4.46 11.08 14.19
C LEU A 26 -5.63 10.24 13.66
N ASP A 27 -5.40 9.09 13.02
CA ASP A 27 -6.48 8.19 12.55
C ASP A 27 -7.42 7.73 13.68
N ALA A 28 -6.86 7.44 14.87
CA ALA A 28 -7.65 7.08 16.04
C ALA A 28 -8.49 8.25 16.59
N LEU A 29 -7.91 9.46 16.66
CA LEU A 29 -8.52 10.62 17.32
C LEU A 29 -9.38 11.48 16.38
N VAL A 30 -8.92 11.64 15.14
CA VAL A 30 -9.45 12.53 14.12
C VAL A 30 -9.87 11.65 12.95
N SER A 31 -11.18 11.55 12.71
CA SER A 31 -11.68 10.90 11.49
C SER A 31 -11.11 11.56 10.22
N GLU A 32 -11.21 10.88 9.09
CA GLU A 32 -10.66 11.38 7.83
C GLU A 32 -11.15 12.78 7.45
N PRO A 33 -10.31 13.58 6.77
CA PRO A 33 -10.72 14.87 6.23
C PRO A 33 -11.95 14.75 5.32
N PRO A 34 -12.85 15.75 5.30
CA PRO A 34 -14.01 15.71 4.40
C PRO A 34 -13.60 15.50 2.94
N ARG A 35 -14.36 14.68 2.20
CA ARG A 35 -14.12 14.31 0.79
C ARG A 35 -13.75 15.47 -0.14
N ARG A 36 -14.29 16.67 0.11
CA ARG A 36 -14.04 17.88 -0.70
C ARG A 36 -12.59 18.38 -0.63
N VAL A 37 -11.86 18.08 0.44
CA VAL A 37 -10.47 18.50 0.66
C VAL A 37 -9.50 17.32 0.79
N HIS A 38 -10.01 16.08 0.77
CA HIS A 38 -9.19 14.89 0.90
C HIS A 38 -8.25 14.72 -0.31
N PRO A 39 -6.91 14.65 -0.14
CA PRO A 39 -5.97 14.59 -1.26
C PRO A 39 -6.21 13.44 -2.24
N VAL A 40 -6.57 12.25 -1.73
CA VAL A 40 -6.92 11.09 -2.58
C VAL A 40 -8.19 11.35 -3.39
N ALA A 41 -9.20 12.00 -2.82
CA ALA A 41 -10.43 12.32 -3.54
C ALA A 41 -10.20 13.41 -4.59
N LEU A 42 -9.33 14.39 -4.31
CA LEU A 42 -8.89 15.39 -5.28
C LEU A 42 -8.12 14.73 -6.43
N PHE A 43 -7.18 13.84 -6.12
CA PHE A 43 -6.46 13.05 -7.12
C PHE A 43 -7.43 12.26 -8.01
N GLY A 44 -8.43 11.60 -7.42
CA GLY A 44 -9.47 10.90 -8.19
C GLY A 44 -10.24 11.82 -9.14
N ARG A 45 -10.52 13.08 -8.76
CA ARG A 45 -11.14 14.07 -9.68
C ARG A 45 -10.24 14.42 -10.86
N PHE A 46 -8.92 14.42 -10.68
CA PHE A 46 -7.97 14.61 -11.78
C PHE A 46 -7.84 13.37 -12.68
N VAL A 47 -8.03 12.17 -12.14
CA VAL A 47 -8.03 10.91 -12.89
C VAL A 47 -9.34 10.71 -13.66
N ALA A 48 -10.48 11.13 -13.11
CA ALA A 48 -11.81 10.86 -13.67
C ALA A 48 -11.99 11.20 -15.17
N PRO A 49 -11.46 12.32 -15.71
CA PRO A 49 -11.55 12.60 -17.15
C PRO A 49 -10.84 11.59 -18.06
N LEU A 50 -9.98 10.72 -17.51
CA LEU A 50 -9.34 9.64 -18.25
C LEU A 50 -10.28 8.46 -18.52
N ASP A 51 -11.34 8.30 -17.72
CA ASP A 51 -12.37 7.28 -17.91
C ASP A 51 -13.33 7.67 -19.04
N ARG A 52 -12.81 7.61 -20.27
CA ARG A 52 -13.55 7.88 -21.51
C ARG A 52 -12.90 7.13 -22.67
N ALA A 53 -13.56 7.12 -23.82
CA ALA A 53 -12.96 6.59 -25.03
C ALA A 53 -11.82 7.52 -25.52
N TRP A 54 -10.66 6.93 -25.82
CA TRP A 54 -9.51 7.62 -26.40
C TRP A 54 -9.13 6.97 -27.72
N ALA A 55 -8.56 7.72 -28.66
CA ALA A 55 -8.04 7.19 -29.92
C ALA A 55 -6.86 6.22 -29.68
N ALA A 56 -6.02 6.51 -28.68
CA ALA A 56 -4.87 5.69 -28.29
C ALA A 56 -4.97 5.27 -26.80
N PRO A 57 -5.94 4.41 -26.43
CA PRO A 57 -6.29 4.18 -25.02
C PRO A 57 -5.13 3.57 -24.21
N ARG A 58 -4.35 2.66 -24.80
CA ARG A 58 -3.18 2.08 -24.13
C ARG A 58 -2.07 3.10 -23.86
N ALA A 59 -1.81 4.02 -24.79
CA ALA A 59 -0.80 5.05 -24.62
C ALA A 59 -1.20 6.06 -23.53
N VAL A 60 -2.47 6.46 -23.51
CA VAL A 60 -3.02 7.33 -22.45
C VAL A 60 -2.92 6.65 -21.09
N GLY A 61 -3.34 5.39 -20.99
CA GLY A 61 -3.22 4.61 -19.75
C GLY A 61 -1.78 4.49 -19.27
N ALA A 62 -0.84 4.17 -20.16
CA ALA A 62 0.58 4.05 -19.83
C ALA A 62 1.18 5.38 -19.37
N LEU A 63 0.91 6.48 -20.09
CA LEU A 63 1.38 7.81 -19.71
C LEU A 63 0.83 8.23 -18.34
N ALA A 64 -0.48 8.05 -18.13
CA ALA A 64 -1.11 8.36 -16.85
C ALA A 64 -0.50 7.55 -15.69
N SER A 65 -0.24 6.25 -15.90
CA SER A 65 0.33 5.35 -14.89
C SER A 65 1.73 5.75 -14.45
N VAL A 66 2.47 6.45 -15.30
CA VAL A 66 3.79 6.99 -14.95
C VAL A 66 3.66 8.40 -14.35
N CYS A 67 3.00 9.31 -15.06
CA CYS A 67 3.01 10.73 -14.71
C CYS A 67 2.22 11.04 -13.43
N LEU A 68 1.03 10.46 -13.24
CA LEU A 68 0.15 10.84 -12.14
C LEU A 68 0.66 10.35 -10.78
N PRO A 69 1.11 9.08 -10.63
CA PRO A 69 1.71 8.65 -9.37
C PRO A 69 3.02 9.39 -9.05
N LEU A 70 3.85 9.68 -10.05
CA LEU A 70 5.08 10.47 -9.85
C LEU A 70 4.78 11.92 -9.44
N ALA A 71 3.72 12.54 -9.99
CA ALA A 71 3.28 13.86 -9.58
C ALA A 71 2.80 13.86 -8.12
N ALA A 72 1.98 12.88 -7.73
CA ALA A 72 1.54 12.72 -6.33
C ALA A 72 2.73 12.54 -5.38
N ALA A 73 3.70 11.70 -5.78
CA ALA A 73 4.95 11.49 -5.04
C ALA A 73 5.76 12.78 -4.88
N GLY A 74 5.93 13.52 -5.97
CA GLY A 74 6.67 14.78 -6.00
C GLY A 74 6.03 15.87 -5.15
N ILE A 75 4.70 15.97 -5.17
CA ILE A 75 3.94 16.92 -4.33
C ILE A 75 4.14 16.58 -2.84
N ALA A 76 3.96 15.32 -2.46
CA ALA A 76 4.12 14.88 -1.07
C ALA A 76 5.57 15.05 -0.58
N ALA A 77 6.54 14.61 -1.36
CA ALA A 77 7.97 14.77 -1.04
C ALA A 77 8.36 16.25 -0.96
N GLY A 78 7.89 17.07 -1.90
CA GLY A 78 8.11 18.51 -1.94
C GLY A 78 7.54 19.21 -0.72
N ALA A 79 6.31 18.88 -0.31
CA ALA A 79 5.68 19.44 0.88
C ALA A 79 6.49 19.16 2.15
N VAL A 80 6.94 17.91 2.34
CA VAL A 80 7.78 17.52 3.49
C VAL A 80 9.15 18.21 3.45
N ALA A 81 9.77 18.29 2.26
CA ALA A 81 11.07 18.95 2.09
C ALA A 81 11.00 20.45 2.36
N ILE A 82 9.96 21.14 1.88
CA ILE A 82 9.72 22.56 2.12
C ILE A 82 9.47 22.78 3.62
N ALA A 83 8.58 22.00 4.24
CA ALA A 83 8.30 22.11 5.67
C ALA A 83 9.57 21.93 6.52
N GLY A 84 10.41 20.95 6.18
CA GLY A 84 11.70 20.75 6.85
C GLY A 84 12.63 21.97 6.75
N ARG A 85 12.61 22.70 5.62
CA ARG A 85 13.42 23.92 5.39
C ARG A 85 12.88 25.16 6.09
N CYS A 86 11.55 25.27 6.26
CA CYS A 86 10.88 26.40 6.91
C CYS A 86 11.02 26.43 8.44
N SER A 87 11.68 25.43 9.03
CA SER A 87 11.84 25.33 10.48
C SER A 87 12.70 26.47 11.03
N PRO A 88 12.25 27.19 12.08
CA PRO A 88 13.03 28.25 12.67
C PRO A 88 14.39 27.70 13.17
N PRO A 89 15.48 28.46 13.03
CA PRO A 89 16.75 28.08 13.63
C PRO A 89 16.52 27.89 15.13
N ARG A 90 16.95 26.75 15.69
CA ARG A 90 16.97 26.61 17.15
C ARG A 90 17.88 27.72 17.71
N PRO A 91 17.48 28.46 18.75
CA PRO A 91 18.44 29.23 19.52
C PRO A 91 19.49 28.23 20.00
N ALA A 92 20.74 28.44 19.61
CA ALA A 92 21.84 27.65 20.15
C ALA A 92 21.85 27.88 21.66
N ASP A 93 21.88 26.81 22.44
CA ASP A 93 22.20 26.88 23.85
C ASP A 93 23.62 27.42 23.96
N GLY A 94 23.76 28.74 24.10
CA GLY A 94 25.05 29.42 24.18
C GLY A 94 25.13 30.68 23.32
N VAL A 95 24.91 31.83 23.96
CA VAL A 95 25.51 33.10 23.56
C VAL A 95 27.01 32.85 23.38
N THR A 96 27.56 33.07 22.18
CA THR A 96 28.86 33.74 21.87
C THR A 96 29.21 33.40 20.42
N THR A 97 29.46 34.42 19.60
CA THR A 97 29.75 34.42 18.14
C THR A 97 28.52 34.39 17.22
N GLY A 98 28.28 35.54 16.55
CA GLY A 98 27.18 35.83 15.63
C GLY A 98 27.24 35.07 14.31
N VAL A 99 27.43 33.75 14.36
CA VAL A 99 27.25 32.85 13.23
C VAL A 99 25.98 32.05 13.53
N PHE A 100 24.89 32.37 12.83
CA PHE A 100 23.66 31.56 12.83
C PHE A 100 23.94 30.22 12.10
N THR A 101 24.68 29.31 12.71
CA THR A 101 24.79 27.90 12.31
C THR A 101 23.63 27.06 12.90
N GLY A 102 22.51 27.71 13.22
CA GLY A 102 21.37 27.13 13.93
C GLY A 102 20.82 25.89 13.24
N ARG A 103 20.98 24.73 13.88
CA ARG A 103 20.35 23.48 13.49
C ARG A 103 18.83 23.68 13.38
N ARG A 104 18.28 23.50 12.18
CA ARG A 104 16.82 23.59 11.94
C ARG A 104 16.09 22.46 12.68
N SER A 105 14.96 22.79 13.32
CA SER A 105 14.13 21.79 13.99
C SER A 105 13.55 20.79 12.98
N PRO A 106 13.65 19.47 13.19
CA PRO A 106 13.08 18.49 12.25
C PRO A 106 11.55 18.35 12.34
N ILE A 107 10.93 19.00 13.32
CA ILE A 107 9.52 18.81 13.70
C ILE A 107 8.56 19.11 12.55
N PRO A 108 8.63 20.25 11.82
CA PRO A 108 7.63 20.55 10.79
C PRO A 108 7.62 19.52 9.65
N GLY A 109 8.78 19.05 9.23
CA GLY A 109 8.88 17.96 8.24
C GLY A 109 8.25 16.66 8.74
N THR A 110 8.49 16.29 10.00
CA THR A 110 7.85 15.12 10.63
C THR A 110 6.34 15.26 10.72
N LEU A 111 5.83 16.44 11.10
CA LEU A 111 4.38 16.70 11.17
C LEU A 111 3.71 16.59 9.80
N VAL A 112 4.30 17.18 8.76
CA VAL A 112 3.77 17.08 7.39
C VAL A 112 3.89 15.65 6.87
N GLY A 113 5.00 14.94 7.17
CA GLY A 113 5.16 13.53 6.81
C GLY A 113 4.11 12.64 7.47
N ALA A 114 3.80 12.88 8.74
CA ALA A 114 2.69 12.21 9.44
C ALA A 114 1.34 12.54 8.79
N GLY A 115 1.12 13.80 8.42
CA GLY A 115 -0.09 14.22 7.71
C GLY A 115 -0.25 13.54 6.35
N VAL A 116 0.84 13.39 5.58
CA VAL A 116 0.83 12.63 4.32
C VAL A 116 0.45 11.17 4.59
N LEU A 117 1.08 10.52 5.56
CA LEU A 117 0.78 9.12 5.88
C LEU A 117 -0.66 8.96 6.38
N PHE A 118 -1.15 9.88 7.20
CA PHE A 118 -2.54 9.92 7.68
C PHE A 118 -3.55 10.02 6.54
N VAL A 119 -3.31 10.82 5.49
CA VAL A 119 -4.25 10.93 4.35
C VAL A 119 -4.06 9.85 3.28
N THR A 120 -2.98 9.07 3.34
CA THR A 120 -2.75 7.93 2.44
C THR A 120 -3.10 6.60 3.08
N THR A 121 -3.36 6.56 4.39
CA THR A 121 -3.77 5.37 5.14
C THR A 121 -5.16 5.56 5.74
N SER A 122 -5.99 4.51 5.73
CA SER A 122 -7.38 4.58 6.18
C SER A 122 -7.73 3.36 7.04
N ARG A 123 -7.49 3.40 8.35
CA ARG A 123 -7.78 2.27 9.25
C ARG A 123 -9.15 2.38 9.89
N ARG A 124 -9.39 3.48 10.61
CA ARG A 124 -10.63 3.67 11.36
C ARG A 124 -11.84 3.70 10.43
N MET A 125 -11.78 4.48 9.35
CA MET A 125 -12.88 4.56 8.40
C MET A 125 -13.20 3.19 7.78
N LEU A 126 -12.17 2.41 7.43
CA LEU A 126 -12.34 1.07 6.86
C LEU A 126 -13.10 0.15 7.81
N THR A 127 -12.64 0.07 9.07
CA THR A 127 -13.23 -0.82 10.07
C THR A 127 -14.63 -0.36 10.50
N ASP A 128 -14.85 0.95 10.69
CA ASP A 128 -16.17 1.50 11.02
C ASP A 128 -17.19 1.24 9.90
N THR A 129 -16.78 1.43 8.63
CA THR A 129 -17.65 1.18 7.47
C THR A 129 -18.00 -0.31 7.35
N ALA A 130 -17.00 -1.19 7.47
CA ALA A 130 -17.24 -2.64 7.41
C ALA A 130 -18.17 -3.12 8.52
N ARG A 131 -18.00 -2.62 9.76
CA ARG A 131 -18.88 -2.95 10.89
C ARG A 131 -20.30 -2.44 10.66
N SER A 132 -20.45 -1.23 10.12
CA SER A 132 -21.78 -0.68 9.80
C SER A 132 -22.50 -1.56 8.78
N VAL A 133 -21.82 -1.97 7.71
CA VAL A 133 -22.39 -2.86 6.69
C VAL A 133 -22.83 -4.20 7.31
N VAL A 134 -21.98 -4.81 8.15
CA VAL A 134 -22.30 -6.07 8.85
C VAL A 134 -23.48 -5.90 9.80
N ALA A 135 -23.54 -4.82 10.57
CA ALA A 135 -24.62 -4.58 11.52
C ALA A 135 -25.97 -4.35 10.81
N ASP A 136 -25.95 -3.72 9.64
CA ASP A 136 -27.16 -3.42 8.88
C ASP A 136 -27.72 -4.66 8.14
N THR A 137 -27.00 -5.78 8.04
CA THR A 137 -27.51 -6.96 7.31
C THR A 137 -28.77 -7.57 7.92
N GLU A 138 -28.96 -7.44 9.24
CA GLU A 138 -30.16 -7.90 9.94
C GLU A 138 -31.19 -6.79 10.20
N ARG A 139 -30.79 -5.52 10.09
CA ARG A 139 -31.64 -4.35 10.43
C ARG A 139 -32.24 -3.69 9.20
N ASP A 140 -31.42 -3.46 8.18
CA ASP A 140 -31.79 -2.85 6.91
C ASP A 140 -30.83 -3.37 5.82
N LEU A 141 -31.15 -4.54 5.28
CA LEU A 141 -30.36 -5.16 4.21
C LEU A 141 -30.25 -4.26 2.97
N SER A 142 -31.25 -3.42 2.70
CA SER A 142 -31.20 -2.48 1.57
C SER A 142 -30.13 -1.41 1.79
N ARG A 143 -30.00 -0.91 3.03
CA ARG A 143 -28.89 -0.03 3.42
C ARG A 143 -27.55 -0.75 3.39
N ALA A 144 -27.46 -1.94 3.98
CA ALA A 144 -26.23 -2.73 3.97
C ALA A 144 -25.70 -2.96 2.53
N ARG A 145 -26.59 -3.27 1.58
CA ARG A 145 -26.24 -3.40 0.16
C ARG A 145 -25.72 -2.07 -0.43
N ARG A 146 -26.37 -0.94 -0.14
CA ARG A 146 -25.91 0.37 -0.64
C ARG A 146 -24.54 0.72 -0.09
N ASP A 147 -24.34 0.56 1.21
CA ASP A 147 -23.09 0.92 1.88
C ASP A 147 -21.96 -0.05 1.48
N LEU A 148 -22.27 -1.33 1.26
CA LEU A 148 -21.34 -2.30 0.69
C LEU A 148 -20.83 -1.88 -0.70
N ARG A 149 -21.66 -1.24 -1.53
CA ARG A 149 -21.22 -0.79 -2.86
C ARG A 149 -20.13 0.28 -2.75
N ALA A 150 -20.17 1.11 -1.70
CA ALA A 150 -19.12 2.07 -1.43
C ALA A 150 -17.83 1.39 -0.95
N LEU A 151 -17.94 0.33 -0.13
CA LEU A 151 -16.82 -0.41 0.43
C LEU A 151 -16.12 -1.35 -0.58
N ALA A 152 -16.90 -2.07 -1.41
CA ALA A 152 -16.44 -3.18 -2.23
C ALA A 152 -16.42 -2.88 -3.74
N GLY A 153 -16.93 -1.71 -4.16
CA GLY A 153 -16.98 -1.33 -5.58
C GLY A 153 -17.75 -2.30 -6.49
N ARG A 154 -18.58 -3.20 -5.91
CA ARG A 154 -19.33 -4.24 -6.63
C ARG A 154 -20.84 -4.02 -6.57
N ASP A 155 -21.55 -4.56 -7.55
CA ASP A 155 -23.02 -4.61 -7.48
C ASP A 155 -23.45 -5.56 -6.36
N SER A 156 -24.26 -5.03 -5.45
CA SER A 156 -24.71 -5.68 -4.23
C SER A 156 -26.22 -5.91 -4.20
N ARG A 157 -26.96 -5.47 -5.24
CA ARG A 157 -28.44 -5.43 -5.23
C ARG A 157 -29.10 -6.75 -4.90
N ASN A 158 -28.51 -7.85 -5.35
CA ASN A 158 -29.07 -9.20 -5.25
C ASN A 158 -28.39 -10.07 -4.18
N LEU A 159 -27.44 -9.53 -3.42
CA LEU A 159 -26.70 -10.32 -2.41
C LEU A 159 -27.57 -10.56 -1.17
N SER A 160 -27.64 -11.79 -0.70
CA SER A 160 -28.17 -12.17 0.61
C SER A 160 -27.38 -11.53 1.76
N ALA A 161 -27.94 -11.57 2.98
CA ALA A 161 -27.28 -11.01 4.17
C ALA A 161 -25.90 -11.65 4.45
N SER A 162 -25.76 -12.96 4.24
CA SER A 162 -24.48 -13.67 4.39
C SER A 162 -23.49 -13.34 3.27
N GLU A 163 -23.94 -13.20 2.02
CA GLU A 163 -23.08 -12.74 0.92
C GLU A 163 -22.62 -11.28 1.11
N VAL A 164 -23.44 -10.43 1.72
CA VAL A 164 -23.04 -9.05 2.10
C VAL A 164 -21.98 -9.07 3.20
N ARG A 165 -22.11 -9.95 4.20
CA ARG A 165 -21.09 -10.14 5.25
C ARG A 165 -19.78 -10.67 4.67
N SER A 166 -19.85 -11.67 3.80
CA SER A 166 -18.70 -12.16 3.03
C SER A 166 -18.01 -11.01 2.32
N ALA A 167 -18.76 -10.23 1.55
CA ALA A 167 -18.25 -9.09 0.80
C ALA A 167 -17.54 -8.06 1.68
N ALA A 168 -18.11 -7.77 2.85
CA ALA A 168 -17.54 -6.82 3.79
C ALA A 168 -16.19 -7.33 4.35
N VAL A 169 -16.07 -8.62 4.68
CA VAL A 169 -14.82 -9.23 5.16
C VAL A 169 -13.77 -9.31 4.04
N GLU A 170 -14.18 -9.73 2.83
CA GLU A 170 -13.34 -9.73 1.62
C GLU A 170 -12.73 -8.33 1.42
N SER A 171 -13.58 -7.31 1.34
CA SER A 171 -13.15 -5.94 1.11
C SER A 171 -12.39 -5.35 2.29
N ALA A 172 -12.65 -5.75 3.54
CA ALA A 172 -11.85 -5.31 4.67
C ALA A 172 -10.41 -5.85 4.59
N GLY A 173 -10.23 -7.11 4.20
CA GLY A 173 -8.90 -7.71 4.00
C GLY A 173 -8.16 -7.14 2.80
N GLU A 174 -8.84 -6.96 1.67
CA GLU A 174 -8.26 -6.35 0.47
C GLU A 174 -7.85 -4.88 0.74
N ASN A 175 -8.77 -4.08 1.31
CA ASN A 175 -8.52 -2.67 1.61
C ASN A 175 -7.47 -2.45 2.71
N LEU A 176 -7.26 -3.44 3.58
CA LEU A 176 -6.15 -3.40 4.53
C LEU A 176 -4.80 -3.45 3.80
N ALA A 177 -4.70 -4.24 2.73
CA ALA A 177 -3.47 -4.38 1.98
C ALA A 177 -3.12 -3.10 1.21
N ASP A 178 -4.03 -2.58 0.39
CA ASP A 178 -3.77 -1.43 -0.48
C ASP A 178 -3.95 -0.08 0.26
N GLY A 179 -4.91 0.00 1.15
CA GLY A 179 -5.33 1.21 1.84
C GLY A 179 -4.54 1.49 3.10
N LEU A 180 -3.71 0.56 3.56
CA LEU A 180 -2.88 0.75 4.74
C LEU A 180 -1.47 0.17 4.60
N LEU A 181 -1.33 -1.15 4.40
CA LEU A 181 -0.01 -1.79 4.49
C LEU A 181 0.90 -1.37 3.33
N ALA A 182 0.38 -1.22 2.12
CA ALA A 182 1.18 -0.80 0.98
C ALA A 182 1.81 0.60 1.17
N PRO A 183 1.03 1.67 1.44
CA PRO A 183 1.61 2.99 1.70
C PRO A 183 2.47 3.04 2.97
N LEU A 184 2.10 2.33 4.04
CA LEU A 184 2.88 2.26 5.29
C LEU A 184 4.25 1.60 5.08
N CYS A 185 4.29 0.44 4.42
CA CYS A 185 5.53 -0.28 4.12
C CYS A 185 6.42 0.54 3.19
N ALA A 186 5.85 1.21 2.17
CA ALA A 186 6.60 2.09 1.28
C ALA A 186 7.21 3.28 2.03
N PHE A 187 6.44 3.89 2.94
CA PHE A 187 6.92 4.97 3.82
C PHE A 187 8.09 4.50 4.70
N ALA A 188 7.90 3.40 5.42
CA ALA A 188 8.92 2.85 6.32
C ALA A 188 10.19 2.47 5.54
N PHE A 189 10.04 1.81 4.39
CA PHE A 189 11.19 1.40 3.57
C PHE A 189 11.98 2.58 3.00
N LEU A 190 11.32 3.64 2.51
CA LEU A 190 12.01 4.80 1.91
C LEU A 190 12.51 5.81 2.94
N THR A 191 12.17 5.64 4.23
CA THR A 191 12.74 6.44 5.33
C THR A 191 14.26 6.31 5.41
N ARG A 192 14.82 5.18 4.95
CA ARG A 192 16.28 4.97 4.83
C ARG A 192 16.97 5.94 3.86
N VAL A 193 16.22 6.48 2.89
CA VAL A 193 16.71 7.48 1.94
C VAL A 193 16.51 8.87 2.54
N SER A 194 15.25 9.22 2.85
CA SER A 194 14.90 10.45 3.55
C SER A 194 13.41 10.46 3.91
N LEU A 195 13.01 11.33 4.83
CA LEU A 195 11.58 11.51 5.15
C LEU A 195 10.75 12.05 3.96
N PRO A 196 11.23 13.01 3.13
CA PRO A 196 10.57 13.36 1.87
C PRO A 196 10.38 12.15 0.93
N ALA A 197 11.39 11.30 0.78
CA ALA A 197 11.28 10.10 -0.06
C ALA A 197 10.24 9.12 0.49
N ALA A 198 10.17 8.94 1.82
CA ALA A 198 9.15 8.14 2.49
C ALA A 198 7.72 8.64 2.19
N ALA A 199 7.49 9.94 2.37
CA ALA A 199 6.20 10.56 2.07
C ALA A 199 5.83 10.46 0.58
N GLY A 200 6.80 10.69 -0.30
CA GLY A 200 6.62 10.51 -1.75
C GLY A 200 6.25 9.08 -2.11
N ALA A 201 6.90 8.07 -1.50
CA ALA A 201 6.61 6.67 -1.74
C ALA A 201 5.20 6.26 -1.28
N ALA A 202 4.78 6.71 -0.10
CA ALA A 202 3.40 6.47 0.39
C ALA A 202 2.35 7.07 -0.56
N ALA A 203 2.56 8.31 -1.01
CA ALA A 203 1.67 8.97 -1.96
C ALA A 203 1.68 8.31 -3.35
N TRP A 204 2.85 7.85 -3.82
CA TRP A 204 2.99 7.11 -5.07
C TRP A 204 2.15 5.83 -5.05
N VAL A 205 2.32 5.00 -4.01
CA VAL A 205 1.58 3.74 -3.89
C VAL A 205 0.08 4.00 -3.84
N LYS A 206 -0.36 4.94 -2.98
CA LYS A 206 -1.78 5.27 -2.88
C LYS A 206 -2.36 5.79 -4.21
N ALA A 207 -1.59 6.55 -4.98
CA ALA A 207 -1.98 7.01 -6.30
C ALA A 207 -2.10 5.84 -7.30
N VAL A 208 -1.19 4.86 -7.27
CA VAL A 208 -1.30 3.64 -8.08
C VAL A 208 -2.58 2.87 -7.74
N ASN A 209 -2.83 2.58 -6.47
CA ASN A 209 -4.04 1.86 -6.04
C ASN A 209 -5.31 2.61 -6.46
N THR A 210 -5.34 3.94 -6.25
CA THR A 210 -6.48 4.77 -6.63
C THR A 210 -6.72 4.75 -8.14
N MET A 211 -5.65 4.73 -8.95
CA MET A 211 -5.77 4.63 -10.40
C MET A 211 -6.30 3.28 -10.84
N ASP A 212 -5.89 2.17 -10.21
CA ASP A 212 -6.44 0.85 -10.51
C ASP A 212 -7.93 0.76 -10.18
N SER A 213 -8.35 1.21 -8.98
CA SER A 213 -9.77 1.19 -8.61
C SER A 213 -10.65 2.02 -9.54
N MET A 214 -10.10 3.06 -10.17
CA MET A 214 -10.84 3.95 -11.07
C MET A 214 -10.79 3.54 -12.54
N LEU A 215 -9.66 3.03 -13.01
CA LEU A 215 -9.42 2.77 -14.44
C LEU A 215 -9.19 1.30 -14.76
N GLY A 216 -8.78 0.48 -13.80
CA GLY A 216 -8.29 -0.90 -13.96
C GLY A 216 -9.32 -1.92 -14.46
N TYR A 217 -10.51 -1.48 -14.86
CA TYR A 217 -11.54 -2.35 -15.41
C TYR A 217 -11.06 -3.03 -16.70
N ARG A 218 -11.23 -4.36 -16.75
CA ARG A 218 -10.83 -5.18 -17.91
C ARG A 218 -11.57 -4.81 -19.20
N SER A 219 -12.73 -4.16 -19.10
CA SER A 219 -13.53 -3.68 -20.24
C SER A 219 -12.93 -2.46 -20.93
N THR A 220 -11.98 -1.76 -20.30
CA THR A 220 -11.43 -0.49 -20.80
C THR A 220 -9.93 -0.62 -21.09
N PRO A 221 -9.48 -0.52 -22.37
CA PRO A 221 -8.06 -0.66 -22.71
C PRO A 221 -7.13 0.39 -22.08
N THR A 222 -7.67 1.53 -21.64
CA THR A 222 -7.00 2.55 -20.83
C THR A 222 -6.57 2.03 -19.46
N GLY A 223 -7.29 1.05 -18.91
CA GLY A 223 -7.06 0.44 -17.60
C GLY A 223 -5.93 -0.57 -17.52
N TRP A 224 -5.42 -1.02 -18.67
CA TRP A 224 -4.42 -2.10 -18.69
C TRP A 224 -3.13 -1.73 -17.96
N ALA A 225 -2.57 -0.54 -18.20
CA ALA A 225 -1.32 -0.12 -17.56
C ALA A 225 -1.50 0.18 -16.05
N PRO A 226 -2.56 0.90 -15.62
CA PRO A 226 -2.85 1.08 -14.19
C PRO A 226 -2.95 -0.25 -13.44
N ALA A 227 -3.74 -1.21 -13.95
CA ALA A 227 -3.91 -2.51 -13.31
C ALA A 227 -2.62 -3.31 -13.22
N ARG A 228 -1.78 -3.27 -14.26
CA ARG A 228 -0.49 -3.96 -14.23
C ARG A 228 0.49 -3.32 -13.25
N LEU A 229 0.49 -1.99 -13.16
CA LEU A 229 1.33 -1.28 -12.21
C LEU A 229 0.91 -1.59 -10.77
N ASP A 230 -0.39 -1.63 -10.50
CA ASP A 230 -0.95 -2.03 -9.21
C ASP A 230 -0.58 -3.47 -8.87
N ASP A 231 -0.82 -4.41 -9.78
CA ASP A 231 -0.45 -5.83 -9.60
C ASP A 231 1.04 -5.98 -9.22
N CYS A 232 1.92 -5.15 -9.77
CA CYS A 232 3.35 -5.15 -9.42
C CYS A 232 3.60 -4.52 -8.04
N ALA A 233 3.03 -3.35 -7.78
CA ALA A 233 3.23 -2.61 -6.54
C ALA A 233 2.67 -3.36 -5.32
N MET A 234 1.58 -4.11 -5.51
CA MET A 234 0.84 -4.81 -4.47
C MET A 234 1.36 -6.23 -4.17
N TRP A 235 2.33 -6.74 -4.94
CA TRP A 235 2.81 -8.11 -4.77
C TRP A 235 3.38 -8.38 -3.37
N VAL A 236 4.26 -7.50 -2.86
CA VAL A 236 4.82 -7.62 -1.51
C VAL A 236 3.78 -7.23 -0.45
N PRO A 237 3.09 -6.07 -0.53
CA PRO A 237 2.11 -5.67 0.48
C PRO A 237 1.00 -6.69 0.75
N ALA A 238 0.44 -7.33 -0.29
CA ALA A 238 -0.64 -8.30 -0.12
C ALA A 238 -0.18 -9.54 0.70
N ARG A 239 1.05 -10.01 0.46
CA ARG A 239 1.63 -11.15 1.21
C ARG A 239 2.00 -10.77 2.64
N LEU A 240 2.54 -9.58 2.86
CA LEU A 240 2.78 -9.06 4.20
C LEU A 240 1.47 -8.89 4.98
N THR A 241 0.40 -8.47 4.31
CA THR A 241 -0.94 -8.38 4.90
C THR A 241 -1.45 -9.73 5.34
N ALA A 242 -1.36 -10.73 4.47
CA ALA A 242 -1.71 -12.11 4.80
C ALA A 242 -0.88 -12.66 5.98
N ALA A 243 0.42 -12.39 6.03
CA ALA A 243 1.26 -12.78 7.16
C ALA A 243 0.86 -12.09 8.48
N CYS A 244 0.55 -10.79 8.44
CA CYS A 244 0.06 -10.05 9.61
C CYS A 244 -1.27 -10.62 10.11
N LEU A 245 -2.20 -10.91 9.20
CA LEU A 245 -3.50 -11.51 9.52
C LEU A 245 -3.35 -12.89 10.18
N ALA A 246 -2.51 -13.77 9.62
CA ALA A 246 -2.23 -15.08 10.20
C ALA A 246 -1.60 -14.98 11.61
N LEU A 247 -0.70 -13.99 11.81
CA LEU A 247 -0.05 -13.79 13.10
C LEU A 247 -1.04 -13.28 14.17
N VAL A 248 -1.88 -12.28 13.86
CA VAL A 248 -2.85 -11.75 14.84
C VAL A 248 -4.03 -12.68 15.08
N ALA A 249 -4.29 -13.61 14.15
CA ALA A 249 -5.22 -14.72 14.35
C ALA A 249 -4.66 -15.83 15.26
N ALA A 250 -3.37 -15.76 15.63
CA ALA A 250 -2.65 -16.83 16.31
C ALA A 250 -2.73 -18.18 15.57
N ASP A 251 -2.85 -18.15 14.24
CA ASP A 251 -2.88 -19.31 13.37
C ASP A 251 -1.89 -19.12 12.20
N PRO A 252 -0.60 -19.43 12.41
CA PRO A 252 0.40 -19.33 11.34
C PRO A 252 0.11 -20.30 10.18
N THR A 253 -0.69 -21.35 10.40
CA THR A 253 -1.05 -22.29 9.35
C THR A 253 -2.15 -21.75 8.43
N ALA A 254 -2.89 -20.71 8.83
CA ALA A 254 -3.88 -20.04 7.99
C ALA A 254 -3.29 -19.54 6.68
N LEU A 255 -2.09 -18.91 6.73
CA LEU A 255 -1.40 -18.45 5.53
C LEU A 255 -1.06 -19.61 4.58
N ARG A 256 -0.63 -20.74 5.12
CA ARG A 256 -0.34 -21.95 4.33
C ARG A 256 -1.61 -22.55 3.73
N ARG A 257 -2.73 -22.59 4.48
CA ARG A 257 -4.02 -23.06 3.95
C ARG A 257 -4.52 -22.12 2.84
N ALA A 258 -4.37 -20.81 3.04
CA ALA A 258 -4.80 -19.77 2.12
C ALA A 258 -4.14 -19.88 0.73
N THR A 259 -2.94 -20.46 0.59
CA THR A 259 -2.26 -20.55 -0.71
C THR A 259 -3.05 -21.35 -1.75
N VAL A 260 -3.95 -22.25 -1.32
CA VAL A 260 -4.80 -23.03 -2.23
C VAL A 260 -5.79 -22.14 -2.97
N TRP A 261 -6.30 -21.08 -2.31
CA TRP A 261 -7.32 -20.18 -2.86
C TRP A 261 -6.76 -18.80 -3.26
N ALA A 262 -5.55 -18.45 -2.84
CA ALA A 262 -4.98 -17.12 -3.03
C ALA A 262 -4.86 -16.69 -4.51
N GLY A 263 -4.85 -17.64 -5.45
CA GLY A 263 -4.81 -17.40 -6.90
C GLY A 263 -6.17 -17.37 -7.60
N GLU A 264 -7.28 -17.62 -6.89
CA GLU A 264 -8.62 -17.66 -7.48
C GLU A 264 -9.14 -16.28 -7.91
N PRO A 265 -8.94 -15.19 -7.14
CA PRO A 265 -9.39 -13.88 -7.58
C PRO A 265 -8.69 -13.40 -8.86
N PRO A 266 -9.35 -12.54 -9.66
CA PRO A 266 -8.78 -12.04 -10.90
C PRO A 266 -7.45 -11.30 -10.77
N SER A 267 -7.20 -10.64 -9.62
CA SER A 267 -5.91 -10.05 -9.27
C SER A 267 -5.03 -11.09 -8.57
N PRO A 268 -3.74 -11.21 -8.92
CA PRO A 268 -2.79 -12.11 -8.27
C PRO A 268 -2.50 -11.77 -6.80
N ASN A 269 -2.97 -10.61 -6.32
CA ASN A 269 -2.67 -10.09 -5.00
C ASN A 269 -3.88 -10.16 -4.06
N ALA A 270 -5.08 -9.85 -4.56
CA ALA A 270 -6.28 -9.73 -3.73
C ALA A 270 -6.59 -11.00 -2.92
N GLY A 271 -6.34 -12.19 -3.49
CA GLY A 271 -6.63 -13.46 -2.82
C GLY A 271 -5.80 -13.74 -1.57
N TRP A 272 -4.63 -13.15 -1.41
CA TRP A 272 -3.76 -13.41 -0.25
C TRP A 272 -4.40 -12.99 1.09
N PRO A 273 -4.78 -11.72 1.29
CA PRO A 273 -5.44 -11.31 2.53
C PRO A 273 -6.82 -11.97 2.69
N MET A 274 -7.63 -12.04 1.62
CA MET A 274 -8.99 -12.60 1.68
C MET A 274 -8.99 -14.09 2.05
N ALA A 275 -8.18 -14.92 1.37
CA ALA A 275 -8.11 -16.36 1.65
C ALA A 275 -7.51 -16.64 3.03
N THR A 276 -6.64 -15.76 3.53
CA THR A 276 -6.10 -15.88 4.90
C THR A 276 -7.16 -15.58 5.94
N LEU A 277 -8.03 -14.58 5.73
CA LEU A 277 -9.19 -14.34 6.58
C LEU A 277 -10.16 -15.53 6.55
N ALA A 278 -10.51 -16.03 5.36
CA ALA A 278 -11.37 -17.20 5.21
C ALA A 278 -10.80 -18.41 5.98
N ALA A 279 -9.50 -18.69 5.82
CA ALA A 279 -8.83 -19.77 6.53
C ALA A 279 -8.80 -19.55 8.05
N ALA A 280 -8.48 -18.35 8.53
CA ALA A 280 -8.34 -18.04 9.95
C ALA A 280 -9.69 -17.99 10.71
N LEU A 281 -10.78 -17.70 10.00
CA LEU A 281 -12.14 -17.67 10.55
C LEU A 281 -12.85 -19.02 10.42
N ASP A 282 -12.36 -19.92 9.55
CA ASP A 282 -13.02 -21.18 9.17
C ASP A 282 -14.37 -20.97 8.48
N VAL A 283 -14.43 -19.96 7.59
CA VAL A 283 -15.64 -19.60 6.83
C VAL A 283 -15.35 -19.60 5.32
N ARG A 284 -16.43 -19.63 4.53
CA ARG A 284 -16.40 -19.37 3.09
C ARG A 284 -16.53 -17.87 2.84
N LEU A 285 -15.58 -17.31 2.08
CA LEU A 285 -15.72 -15.98 1.49
C LEU A 285 -15.90 -16.12 -0.01
N GLU A 286 -16.95 -15.52 -0.57
CA GLU A 286 -17.27 -15.70 -1.99
C GLU A 286 -17.74 -14.45 -2.72
N LYS A 287 -17.40 -14.46 -4.02
CA LYS A 287 -18.00 -13.60 -5.01
C LYS A 287 -18.78 -14.49 -5.98
N PRO A 288 -20.13 -14.50 -5.91
CA PRO A 288 -20.96 -15.40 -6.71
C PRO A 288 -20.61 -15.35 -8.20
N GLY A 289 -20.40 -16.54 -8.79
CA GLY A 289 -20.04 -16.69 -10.20
C GLY A 289 -18.60 -16.32 -10.57
N VAL A 290 -17.75 -15.98 -9.58
CA VAL A 290 -16.34 -15.61 -9.83
C VAL A 290 -15.38 -16.48 -9.03
N TYR A 291 -15.51 -16.55 -7.70
CA TYR A 291 -14.63 -17.37 -6.85
C TYR A 291 -15.29 -17.71 -5.51
N ALA A 292 -14.76 -18.73 -4.84
CA ALA A 292 -15.02 -19.05 -3.44
C ALA A 292 -13.69 -19.37 -2.74
N LEU A 293 -13.49 -18.81 -1.55
CA LEU A 293 -12.26 -18.90 -0.76
C LEU A 293 -12.58 -19.54 0.59
N GLY A 294 -11.72 -20.46 1.04
CA GLY A 294 -11.92 -21.20 2.28
C GLY A 294 -12.44 -22.62 2.05
N ALA A 295 -12.23 -23.49 3.05
CA ALA A 295 -12.65 -24.90 2.99
C ALA A 295 -14.06 -25.13 3.50
N SER A 296 -14.57 -24.23 4.35
CA SER A 296 -15.95 -24.27 4.83
C SER A 296 -16.93 -24.02 3.69
N GLU A 297 -18.13 -24.58 3.80
CA GLU A 297 -19.24 -24.27 2.89
C GLU A 297 -20.08 -23.09 3.41
N GLU A 298 -19.93 -22.72 4.68
CA GLU A 298 -20.75 -21.73 5.36
C GLU A 298 -20.20 -20.32 5.18
N LEU A 299 -21.07 -19.40 4.74
CA LEU A 299 -20.78 -17.98 4.68
C LEU A 299 -20.79 -17.36 6.09
N PRO A 300 -20.06 -16.26 6.33
CA PRO A 300 -19.89 -15.72 7.67
C PRO A 300 -21.21 -15.25 8.30
N THR A 301 -21.39 -15.64 9.54
CA THR A 301 -22.32 -15.04 10.50
C THR A 301 -21.92 -13.61 10.86
N ILE A 302 -22.74 -12.90 11.64
CA ILE A 302 -22.38 -11.55 12.13
C ILE A 302 -21.12 -11.62 13.01
N ASP A 303 -21.05 -12.60 13.89
CA ASP A 303 -19.95 -12.72 14.85
C ASP A 303 -18.64 -13.05 14.12
N GLU A 304 -18.68 -13.95 13.13
CA GLU A 304 -17.52 -14.26 12.29
C GLU A 304 -17.09 -13.07 11.44
N ALA A 305 -18.03 -12.31 10.87
CA ALA A 305 -17.72 -11.11 10.11
C ALA A 305 -17.08 -10.02 10.99
N ASN A 306 -17.62 -9.79 12.19
CA ASN A 306 -17.05 -8.86 13.16
C ASN A 306 -15.66 -9.31 13.63
N ARG A 307 -15.47 -10.60 13.88
CA ARG A 307 -14.15 -11.17 14.21
C ARG A 307 -13.16 -11.00 13.05
N GLY A 308 -13.61 -11.12 11.80
CA GLY A 308 -12.80 -10.83 10.62
C GLY A 308 -12.33 -9.37 10.57
N ILE A 309 -13.24 -8.43 10.88
CA ILE A 309 -12.91 -7.00 10.96
C ILE A 309 -11.97 -6.71 12.13
N ASP A 310 -12.12 -7.40 13.27
CA ASP A 310 -11.18 -7.31 14.40
C ASP A 310 -9.77 -7.77 14.02
N LEU A 311 -9.65 -8.87 13.25
CA LEU A 311 -8.36 -9.33 12.74
C LEU A 311 -7.72 -8.31 11.81
N VAL A 312 -8.53 -7.68 10.94
CA VAL A 312 -8.06 -6.59 10.07
C VAL A 312 -7.51 -5.42 10.88
N ASP A 313 -8.24 -4.99 11.92
CA ASP A 313 -7.82 -3.89 12.79
C ASP A 313 -6.52 -4.21 13.53
N ARG A 314 -6.43 -5.41 14.11
CA ARG A 314 -5.21 -5.86 14.82
C ARG A 314 -4.03 -6.00 13.87
N ALA A 315 -4.23 -6.49 12.65
CA ALA A 315 -3.17 -6.60 11.65
C ALA A 315 -2.63 -5.22 11.22
N ALA A 316 -3.50 -4.21 11.12
CA ALA A 316 -3.08 -2.82 10.88
C ALA A 316 -2.18 -2.29 12.01
N VAL A 317 -2.60 -2.49 13.27
CA VAL A 317 -1.82 -2.07 14.45
C VAL A 317 -0.48 -2.81 14.54
N LEU A 318 -0.48 -4.11 14.28
CA LEU A 318 0.74 -4.93 14.21
C LEU A 318 1.71 -4.38 13.15
N ALA A 319 1.24 -4.14 11.93
CA ALA A 319 2.07 -3.62 10.85
C ALA A 319 2.70 -2.26 11.20
N ALA A 320 1.92 -1.34 11.78
CA ALA A 320 2.42 -0.05 12.24
C ALA A 320 3.44 -0.16 13.37
N SER A 321 3.22 -1.08 14.30
CA SER A 321 4.12 -1.34 15.42
C SER A 321 5.44 -1.92 14.93
N VAL A 322 5.40 -2.90 14.02
CA VAL A 322 6.59 -3.50 13.41
C VAL A 322 7.37 -2.47 12.60
N CYS A 323 6.71 -1.67 11.75
CA CYS A 323 7.37 -0.61 10.99
C CYS A 323 8.02 0.43 11.91
N SER A 324 7.32 0.86 12.96
CA SER A 324 7.84 1.84 13.92
C SER A 324 9.03 1.27 14.70
N LEU A 325 8.93 0.04 15.19
CA LEU A 325 9.99 -0.63 15.93
C LEU A 325 11.23 -0.86 15.05
N ALA A 326 11.05 -1.27 13.80
CA ALA A 326 12.15 -1.45 12.85
C ALA A 326 12.88 -0.11 12.60
N LEU A 327 12.15 0.99 12.48
CA LEU A 327 12.73 2.33 12.32
C LEU A 327 13.44 2.82 13.58
N VAL A 328 12.90 2.52 14.77
CA VAL A 328 13.55 2.83 16.06
C VAL A 328 14.82 2.00 16.24
N ALA A 329 14.76 0.69 16.03
CA ALA A 329 15.92 -0.20 16.12
C ALA A 329 17.02 0.26 15.17
N ARG A 330 16.67 0.61 13.92
CA ARG A 330 17.63 1.19 12.98
C ARG A 330 18.23 2.49 13.49
N SER A 331 17.48 3.34 14.18
CA SER A 331 18.02 4.57 14.77
C SER A 331 18.82 4.37 16.07
N LEU A 332 18.88 3.15 16.59
CA LEU A 332 19.65 2.81 17.80
C LEU A 332 20.89 1.97 17.46
N PHE A 333 20.83 1.19 16.38
CA PHE A 333 21.85 0.20 15.99
C PHE A 333 22.38 0.40 14.56
N GLY A 334 22.02 1.51 13.89
CA GLY A 334 22.33 1.78 12.50
C GLY A 334 23.69 2.43 12.27
N ASP A 335 24.75 1.89 12.87
CA ASP A 335 26.15 2.18 12.55
C ASP A 335 26.83 0.80 12.47
N ASP A 336 27.24 0.33 11.29
CA ASP A 336 28.29 -0.72 11.15
C ASP A 336 28.70 -1.04 9.68
N ASP A 337 27.90 -0.70 8.66
CA ASP A 337 28.17 -1.21 7.28
C ASP A 337 28.98 -0.29 6.35
N ASP A 338 29.21 0.99 6.69
CA ASP A 338 29.91 1.92 5.79
C ASP A 338 31.44 1.98 5.98
N THR A 339 32.01 1.34 7.01
CA THR A 339 33.47 1.32 7.24
C THR A 339 34.21 0.16 6.57
N ALA A 340 33.51 -0.80 5.96
CA ALA A 340 34.15 -1.99 5.36
C ALA A 340 34.68 -1.76 3.92
N THR A 341 34.38 -0.61 3.29
CA THR A 341 34.77 -0.37 1.89
C THR A 341 36.07 0.42 1.75
N ASP A 342 36.46 1.22 2.74
CA ASP A 342 37.70 2.03 2.69
C ASP A 342 38.98 1.22 2.97
N ASP A 343 38.88 0.11 3.71
CA ASP A 343 40.05 -0.71 4.02
C ASP A 343 40.56 -1.57 2.83
N ASN A 344 39.75 -1.70 1.78
CA ASN A 344 40.12 -2.50 0.61
C ASN A 344 40.82 -1.68 -0.50
N GLU A 345 40.63 -0.36 -0.55
CA GLU A 345 41.40 0.52 -1.46
C GLU A 345 42.85 0.73 -1.00
N LEU A 346 43.11 0.73 0.32
CA LEU A 346 44.48 0.82 0.86
C LEU A 346 45.28 -0.49 0.72
N ARG A 347 44.62 -1.63 0.44
CA ARG A 347 45.28 -2.92 0.20
C ARG A 347 45.46 -3.28 -1.28
N GLY A 348 44.79 -2.58 -2.20
CA GLY A 348 44.86 -2.84 -3.65
C GLY A 348 46.16 -2.37 -4.34
N SER A 349 46.92 -1.47 -3.72
CA SER A 349 48.11 -0.84 -4.33
C SER A 349 49.37 -1.73 -4.38
N LYS A 350 49.37 -2.97 -3.86
CA LYS A 350 50.60 -3.77 -3.69
C LYS A 350 50.67 -5.11 -4.44
N ARG A 351 49.88 -5.34 -5.48
CA ARG A 351 50.08 -6.50 -6.37
C ARG A 351 50.00 -6.13 -7.85
N SER A 352 50.99 -5.38 -8.31
CA SER A 352 51.42 -5.42 -9.72
C SER A 352 52.41 -6.57 -9.88
N GLY A 353 52.04 -7.61 -10.61
CA GLY A 353 52.95 -8.71 -10.91
C GLY A 353 52.27 -9.83 -11.67
N ASP A 354 52.37 -9.73 -13.00
CA ASP A 354 52.60 -10.85 -13.91
C ASP A 354 51.58 -12.02 -13.93
N ARG A 355 50.75 -12.10 -14.99
CA ARG A 355 50.77 -13.21 -15.97
C ARG A 355 49.53 -13.26 -16.87
N ASP A 356 49.83 -13.00 -18.13
CA ASP A 356 49.60 -13.86 -19.29
C ASP A 356 48.22 -14.49 -19.61
N ARG A 357 47.87 -14.20 -20.88
CA ARG A 357 46.92 -14.76 -21.83
C ARG A 357 46.39 -16.17 -21.55
N ARG A 358 45.07 -16.33 -21.70
CA ARG A 358 44.40 -17.38 -22.52
C ARG A 358 42.88 -17.14 -22.59
N ARG A 359 42.35 -17.03 -23.81
CA ARG A 359 40.92 -17.31 -24.12
C ARG A 359 40.73 -18.83 -24.22
N PRO A 360 39.51 -19.33 -23.95
CA PRO A 360 38.73 -19.87 -25.07
C PRO A 360 37.22 -19.54 -25.02
N GLN A 361 36.61 -19.72 -26.20
CA GLN A 361 35.21 -19.53 -26.58
C GLN A 361 34.26 -20.50 -25.86
N HIS A 362 32.98 -20.13 -25.68
CA HIS A 362 31.83 -21.01 -25.96
C HIS A 362 30.48 -20.26 -26.02
N SER A 363 29.83 -20.36 -27.17
CA SER A 363 28.39 -20.50 -27.47
C SER A 363 27.33 -19.84 -26.56
N ARG A 364 26.55 -18.91 -27.12
CA ARG A 364 25.16 -18.65 -26.70
C ARG A 364 24.21 -18.80 -27.88
N ALA A 365 23.39 -19.85 -27.81
CA ALA A 365 22.23 -20.06 -28.67
C ALA A 365 20.95 -19.59 -27.95
N ARG A 366 20.21 -18.72 -28.64
CA ARG A 366 18.75 -18.61 -28.80
C ARG A 366 17.82 -18.84 -27.60
N LEU A 367 17.10 -17.77 -27.22
CA LEU A 367 15.71 -17.79 -26.75
C LEU A 367 14.93 -16.74 -27.57
N PRO A 368 13.84 -17.11 -28.27
CA PRO A 368 12.53 -16.64 -27.82
C PRO A 368 11.38 -17.61 -28.17
N ARG A 369 10.71 -18.21 -27.17
CA ARG A 369 9.41 -18.88 -27.34
C ARG A 369 8.59 -18.89 -26.04
N LEU A 370 8.26 -17.70 -25.53
CA LEU A 370 7.37 -17.56 -24.36
C LEU A 370 6.28 -16.51 -24.55
N LEU A 371 6.25 -15.81 -25.69
CA LEU A 371 5.27 -14.77 -26.00
C LEU A 371 4.07 -15.27 -26.82
N ASP A 372 4.21 -16.41 -27.53
CA ASP A 372 3.14 -16.91 -28.42
C ASP A 372 2.06 -17.75 -27.70
N ALA A 373 2.27 -18.12 -26.43
CA ALA A 373 1.34 -18.96 -25.68
C ALA A 373 0.21 -18.19 -24.96
N ILE A 374 0.29 -16.85 -24.89
CA ILE A 374 -0.64 -16.03 -24.09
C ILE A 374 -1.77 -15.42 -24.96
N VAL A 375 -1.69 -15.51 -26.29
CA VAL A 375 -2.56 -14.73 -27.21
C VAL A 375 -3.84 -15.48 -27.66
N SER A 376 -4.01 -16.77 -27.40
CA SER A 376 -4.96 -17.58 -28.20
C SER A 376 -6.33 -17.92 -27.60
N ARG A 377 -6.84 -17.29 -26.52
CA ARG A 377 -8.22 -17.59 -26.06
C ARG A 377 -9.01 -16.37 -25.62
N ALA A 378 -9.88 -15.89 -26.51
CA ALA A 378 -10.96 -14.94 -26.23
C ALA A 378 -12.26 -15.42 -26.90
N PRO A 379 -13.38 -15.49 -26.17
CA PRO A 379 -14.71 -15.46 -26.78
C PRO A 379 -15.39 -14.08 -26.66
N SER A 380 -16.35 -13.88 -27.55
CA SER A 380 -17.05 -12.66 -27.96
C SER A 380 -17.90 -11.94 -26.90
N LEU A 381 -17.97 -10.61 -27.03
CA LEU A 381 -18.81 -9.68 -26.29
C LEU A 381 -20.17 -9.45 -26.97
N SER A 382 -21.22 -9.25 -26.17
CA SER A 382 -22.42 -8.49 -26.58
C SER A 382 -22.96 -7.62 -25.44
N ASN A 383 -23.34 -6.39 -25.84
CA ASN A 383 -24.24 -5.40 -25.19
C ASN A 383 -23.83 -4.60 -23.94
N VAL A 384 -23.16 -3.46 -24.19
CA VAL A 384 -23.66 -2.06 -24.09
C VAL A 384 -24.69 -1.71 -23.00
N SER A 385 -24.29 -0.88 -22.02
CA SER A 385 -24.71 0.53 -21.80
C SER A 385 -24.61 1.00 -20.33
N ASN A 386 -24.28 2.29 -20.16
CA ASN A 386 -24.48 3.16 -18.99
C ASN A 386 -23.69 2.90 -17.72
N VAL A 387 -22.55 3.59 -17.55
CA VAL A 387 -21.99 3.78 -16.22
C VAL A 387 -21.15 5.07 -16.08
N SER A 388 -21.74 6.14 -15.56
CA SER A 388 -21.05 7.32 -15.02
C SER A 388 -21.49 7.55 -13.57
N ARG A 389 -20.93 6.79 -12.61
CA ARG A 389 -21.15 6.93 -11.14
C ARG A 389 -20.37 5.89 -10.30
N TRP A 390 -19.05 5.76 -10.44
CA TRP A 390 -18.30 4.69 -9.75
C TRP A 390 -16.93 5.11 -9.23
N VAL A 391 -16.94 6.04 -8.27
CA VAL A 391 -15.88 6.08 -7.25
C VAL A 391 -16.60 6.18 -5.91
N GLY A 392 -16.73 5.02 -5.27
CA GLY A 392 -17.43 4.80 -4.00
C GLY A 392 -16.76 5.55 -2.86
N TRP A 393 -17.32 6.71 -2.55
CA TRP A 393 -17.17 7.45 -1.29
C TRP A 393 -18.51 8.16 -1.12
N SER A 394 -19.52 7.46 -0.63
CA SER A 394 -20.84 8.02 -0.33
C SER A 394 -20.91 8.43 1.12
#